data_AF-A0A3N5Y1X8-F1
#
_entry.id   AF-A0A3N5Y1X8-F1
#
_cell.length_a   1.000
_cell.length_b   1.000
_cell.length_c   1.000
_cell.angle_alpha   90.00
_cell.angle_beta   90.00
_cell.angle_gamma   90.00
#
_symmetry.space_group_name_H-M   'P 1'
#
loop_
_entity.id
_entity.type
_entity.pdbx_description
1 polymer ?
#
loop_
_entity_poly.entity_id
_entity_poly.type
_entity_poly.pdbx_seq_one_letter_code
_entity_poly.pdbx_strand_id
1 'polypeptide(L)'
;MTELRQVLRQICEHALRSVDPEAAVHRFLARRGDTLCLADRTHHLPAFRRIVAVGFGKAGVPMAKAVEEILGDSLENGLIIVKYGHGGPLRKTRVIEAGHPEPDEAGEAGAAALLGLVGSLSTEDLLMVLISGGGSALVPAPAPGVSLTDKKQTTSLLLKCGATIHELNCVRKHLSRIKGGRLLNHVNGATVLALMLSDVVGDDMSTIASGATVPDPTTFADALGILARYGVDSEVPGSVQSYLKRGAAGDR
;
A
#
# COMPACT_ATOMS: atom_id res chain seq x y z
N MET A 1 -25.97 -36.50 9.30
CA MET A 1 -24.65 -36.00 8.84
C MET A 1 -24.73 -34.86 7.82
N THR A 2 -25.82 -34.73 7.06
CA THR A 2 -26.01 -33.70 6.03
C THR A 2 -26.27 -32.30 6.59
N GLU A 3 -27.01 -32.21 7.70
CA GLU A 3 -27.40 -30.94 8.34
C GLU A 3 -26.23 -30.20 9.00
N LEU A 4 -25.39 -30.90 9.78
CA LEU A 4 -24.18 -30.31 10.38
C LEU A 4 -23.20 -29.80 9.31
N ARG A 5 -23.07 -30.52 8.18
CA ARG A 5 -22.24 -30.09 7.05
C ARG A 5 -22.79 -28.83 6.39
N GLN A 6 -24.11 -28.71 6.31
CA GLN A 6 -24.79 -27.54 5.75
C GLN A 6 -24.65 -26.32 6.68
N VAL A 7 -24.81 -26.51 7.99
CA VAL A 7 -24.55 -25.48 9.00
C VAL A 7 -23.10 -25.01 8.97
N LEU A 8 -22.13 -25.92 8.93
CA LEU A 8 -20.71 -25.58 8.80
C LEU A 8 -20.42 -24.81 7.51
N ARG A 9 -21.04 -25.21 6.39
CA ARG A 9 -20.90 -24.50 5.10
C ARG A 9 -21.46 -23.08 5.19
N GLN A 10 -22.63 -22.90 5.81
CA GLN A 10 -23.24 -21.59 6.03
C GLN A 10 -22.39 -20.70 6.92
N ILE A 11 -21.84 -21.23 8.01
CA ILE A 11 -20.91 -20.51 8.89
C ILE A 11 -19.67 -20.07 8.10
N CYS A 12 -19.03 -20.98 7.36
CA CYS A 12 -17.87 -20.66 6.53
C CYS A 12 -18.20 -19.63 5.44
N GLU A 13 -19.31 -19.78 4.73
CA GLU A 13 -19.74 -18.81 3.71
C GLU A 13 -20.01 -17.43 4.33
N HIS A 14 -20.63 -17.38 5.51
CA HIS A 14 -20.90 -16.11 6.18
C HIS A 14 -19.60 -15.44 6.67
N ALA A 15 -18.66 -16.23 7.20
CA ALA A 15 -17.34 -15.75 7.59
C ALA A 15 -16.52 -15.26 6.39
N LEU A 16 -16.59 -15.94 5.24
CA LEU A 16 -15.91 -15.50 4.02
C LEU A 16 -16.56 -14.23 3.45
N ARG A 17 -17.89 -14.13 3.45
CA ARG A 17 -18.60 -12.91 3.03
C ARG A 17 -18.32 -11.73 3.95
N SER A 18 -18.12 -11.96 5.26
CA SER A 18 -17.80 -10.86 6.17
C SER A 18 -16.41 -10.28 5.91
N VAL A 19 -15.48 -11.03 5.32
CA VAL A 19 -14.15 -10.55 4.90
C VAL A 19 -14.04 -10.25 3.41
N ASP A 20 -15.15 -10.26 2.67
CA ASP A 20 -15.17 -9.86 1.27
C ASP A 20 -14.74 -8.39 1.13
N PRO A 21 -13.72 -8.07 0.29
CA PRO A 21 -13.18 -6.72 0.20
C PRO A 21 -14.19 -5.67 -0.30
N GLU A 22 -15.05 -6.04 -1.25
CA GLU A 22 -16.06 -5.13 -1.80
C GLU A 22 -17.11 -4.81 -0.73
N ALA A 23 -17.63 -5.84 -0.06
CA ALA A 23 -18.54 -5.69 1.07
C ALA A 23 -17.90 -4.93 2.24
N ALA A 24 -16.60 -5.10 2.48
CA ALA A 24 -15.87 -4.37 3.52
C ALA A 24 -15.84 -2.86 3.23
N VAL A 25 -15.57 -2.46 1.98
CA VAL A 25 -15.62 -1.04 1.60
C VAL A 25 -17.03 -0.49 1.80
N HIS A 26 -18.09 -1.18 1.34
CA HIS A 26 -19.48 -0.75 1.51
C HIS A 26 -19.93 -0.62 2.97
N ARG A 27 -19.28 -1.33 3.92
CA ARG A 27 -19.57 -1.20 5.36
C ARG A 27 -18.98 0.07 5.97
N PHE A 28 -17.82 0.50 5.52
CA PHE A 28 -17.09 1.62 6.13
C PHE A 28 -17.18 2.91 5.34
N LEU A 29 -17.45 2.83 4.04
CA LEU A 29 -17.59 3.95 3.13
C LEU A 29 -19.01 3.98 2.57
N ALA A 30 -19.69 5.11 2.70
CA ALA A 30 -21.02 5.32 2.15
C ALA A 30 -21.17 6.75 1.62
N ARG A 31 -21.97 6.92 0.57
CA ARG A 31 -22.36 8.24 0.06
C ARG A 31 -23.82 8.52 0.40
N ARG A 32 -24.09 9.70 0.96
CA ARG A 32 -25.44 10.21 1.26
C ARG A 32 -25.59 11.58 0.61
N GLY A 33 -26.20 11.62 -0.58
CA GLY A 33 -26.23 12.83 -1.41
C GLY A 33 -24.82 13.30 -1.72
N ASP A 34 -24.48 14.52 -1.33
CA ASP A 34 -23.16 15.13 -1.53
C ASP A 34 -22.17 14.90 -0.38
N THR A 35 -22.53 14.05 0.59
CA THR A 35 -21.67 13.74 1.73
C THR A 35 -21.10 12.33 1.60
N LEU A 36 -19.77 12.21 1.70
CA LEU A 36 -19.06 10.96 1.86
C LEU A 36 -18.87 10.68 3.35
N CYS A 37 -19.39 9.54 3.82
CA CYS A 37 -19.23 9.05 5.17
C CYS A 37 -18.15 7.96 5.17
N LEU A 38 -17.10 8.16 5.96
CA LEU A 38 -16.07 7.17 6.24
C LEU A 38 -16.02 6.92 7.74
N ALA A 39 -16.55 5.78 8.17
CA ALA A 39 -16.78 5.47 9.59
C ALA A 39 -17.53 6.61 10.32
N ASP A 40 -16.87 7.28 11.26
CA ASP A 40 -17.39 8.40 12.05
C ASP A 40 -17.13 9.79 11.43
N ARG A 41 -16.44 9.84 10.29
CA ARG A 41 -16.08 11.09 9.60
C ARG A 41 -16.95 11.34 8.39
N THR A 42 -17.18 12.62 8.10
CA THR A 42 -17.97 13.07 6.95
C THR A 42 -17.23 14.12 6.14
N HIS A 43 -17.33 14.02 4.81
CA HIS A 43 -16.67 14.91 3.87
C HIS A 43 -17.67 15.40 2.82
N HIS A 44 -17.77 16.71 2.60
CA HIS A 44 -18.63 17.30 1.58
C HIS A 44 -17.95 17.20 0.21
N LEU A 45 -18.46 16.34 -0.68
CA LEU A 45 -17.86 16.03 -1.97
C LEU A 45 -17.67 17.26 -2.86
N PRO A 46 -18.64 18.20 -2.99
CA PRO A 46 -18.46 19.41 -3.79
C PRO A 46 -17.39 20.38 -3.27
N ALA A 47 -16.86 20.18 -2.06
CA ALA A 47 -15.74 20.97 -1.55
C ALA A 47 -14.40 20.58 -2.20
N PHE A 48 -14.33 19.43 -2.87
CA PHE A 48 -13.12 18.98 -3.56
C PHE A 48 -13.23 19.24 -5.06
N ARG A 49 -12.16 19.77 -5.64
CA ARG A 49 -12.06 20.00 -7.08
C ARG A 49 -11.93 18.68 -7.84
N ARG A 50 -11.13 17.74 -7.30
CA ARG A 50 -10.96 16.40 -7.85
C ARG A 50 -11.00 15.35 -6.76
N ILE A 51 -11.47 14.17 -7.12
CA ILE A 51 -11.40 12.98 -6.27
C ILE A 51 -10.72 11.89 -7.06
N VAL A 52 -9.62 11.37 -6.53
CA VAL A 52 -8.78 10.37 -7.20
C VAL A 52 -8.59 9.17 -6.28
N ALA A 53 -8.57 7.96 -6.85
CA ALA A 53 -8.29 6.74 -6.11
C ALA A 53 -6.95 6.13 -6.52
N VAL A 54 -6.10 5.82 -5.55
CA VAL A 54 -4.91 4.99 -5.75
C VAL A 54 -4.95 3.78 -4.85
N GLY A 55 -4.29 2.69 -5.23
CA GLY A 55 -4.28 1.52 -4.39
C GLY A 55 -3.37 0.41 -4.86
N PHE A 56 -3.10 -0.52 -3.96
CA PHE A 56 -2.24 -1.65 -4.22
C PHE A 56 -2.54 -2.81 -3.27
N GLY A 57 -2.45 -4.03 -3.80
CA GLY A 57 -2.72 -5.24 -3.06
C GLY A 57 -3.61 -6.23 -3.80
N LYS A 58 -3.69 -7.46 -3.29
CA LYS A 58 -4.47 -8.56 -3.89
C LYS A 58 -5.97 -8.24 -4.01
N ALA A 59 -6.50 -7.39 -3.13
CA ALA A 59 -7.90 -6.98 -3.11
C ALA A 59 -8.14 -5.61 -3.78
N GLY A 60 -7.15 -5.09 -4.51
CA GLY A 60 -7.24 -3.75 -5.08
C GLY A 60 -8.43 -3.55 -6.03
N VAL A 61 -8.69 -4.51 -6.93
CA VAL A 61 -9.83 -4.43 -7.88
C VAL A 61 -11.19 -4.42 -7.16
N PRO A 62 -11.55 -5.37 -6.28
CA PRO A 62 -12.84 -5.33 -5.61
C PRO A 62 -13.01 -4.10 -4.70
N MET A 63 -11.93 -3.62 -4.05
CA MET A 63 -11.99 -2.37 -3.28
C MET A 63 -12.25 -1.15 -4.17
N ALA A 64 -11.56 -1.05 -5.31
CA ALA A 64 -11.75 0.06 -6.24
C ALA A 64 -13.12 0.03 -6.92
N LYS A 65 -13.64 -1.17 -7.22
CA LYS A 65 -15.00 -1.34 -7.73
C LYS A 65 -16.04 -0.75 -6.78
N ALA A 66 -15.98 -1.08 -5.48
CA ALA A 66 -16.86 -0.48 -4.48
C ALA A 66 -16.72 1.05 -4.42
N VAL A 67 -15.50 1.59 -4.49
CA VAL A 67 -15.27 3.04 -4.50
C VAL A 67 -15.87 3.70 -5.75
N GLU A 68 -15.73 3.08 -6.93
CA GLU A 68 -16.38 3.57 -8.16
C GLU A 68 -17.90 3.58 -8.04
N GLU A 69 -18.50 2.54 -7.46
CA GLU A 69 -19.94 2.46 -7.24
C GLU A 69 -20.44 3.54 -6.27
N ILE A 70 -19.71 3.78 -5.18
CA ILE A 70 -20.07 4.75 -4.14
C ILE A 70 -19.90 6.19 -4.62
N LEU A 71 -18.80 6.51 -5.30
CA LEU A 71 -18.49 7.87 -5.74
C LEU A 71 -19.11 8.21 -7.09
N GLY A 72 -19.37 7.22 -7.96
CA GLY A 72 -19.95 7.40 -9.27
C GLY A 72 -19.21 8.46 -10.09
N ASP A 73 -19.95 9.49 -10.53
CA ASP A 73 -19.39 10.56 -11.35
C ASP A 73 -18.40 11.48 -10.63
N SER A 74 -18.43 11.50 -9.29
CA SER A 74 -17.53 12.34 -8.49
C SER A 74 -16.08 11.83 -8.45
N LEU A 75 -15.84 10.55 -8.74
CA LEU A 75 -14.48 10.03 -8.92
C LEU A 75 -13.95 10.45 -10.29
N GLU A 76 -12.83 11.17 -10.38
CA GLU A 76 -12.26 11.60 -11.65
C GLU A 76 -11.57 10.42 -12.36
N ASN A 77 -10.63 9.78 -11.69
CA ASN A 77 -9.90 8.63 -12.18
C ASN A 77 -9.27 7.85 -11.02
N GLY A 78 -8.61 6.73 -11.35
CA GLY A 78 -7.79 6.03 -10.37
C GLY A 78 -6.71 5.14 -10.97
N LEU A 79 -5.87 4.61 -10.09
CA LEU A 79 -4.83 3.64 -10.42
C LEU A 79 -4.68 2.58 -9.32
N ILE A 80 -4.87 1.31 -9.68
CA ILE A 80 -4.68 0.18 -8.77
C ILE A 80 -3.61 -0.75 -9.31
N ILE A 81 -2.73 -1.22 -8.41
CA ILE A 81 -1.67 -2.17 -8.74
C ILE A 81 -1.96 -3.50 -8.02
N VAL A 82 -2.21 -4.55 -8.79
CA VAL A 82 -2.59 -5.89 -8.31
C VAL A 82 -1.61 -6.96 -8.78
N LYS A 83 -1.71 -8.16 -8.23
CA LYS A 83 -0.93 -9.31 -8.68
C LYS A 83 -1.38 -9.73 -10.09
N TYR A 84 -0.46 -10.26 -10.91
CA TYR A 84 -0.82 -10.93 -12.17
C TYR A 84 -2.00 -11.90 -12.02
N GLY A 85 -2.94 -11.82 -12.97
CA GLY A 85 -4.19 -12.60 -12.99
C GLY A 85 -5.24 -12.15 -11.97
N HIS A 86 -5.02 -11.04 -11.25
CA HIS A 86 -6.01 -10.43 -10.35
C HIS A 86 -6.56 -9.11 -10.90
N GLY A 87 -6.24 -8.78 -12.15
CA GLY A 87 -6.87 -7.69 -12.88
C GLY A 87 -8.36 -7.91 -13.10
N GLY A 88 -9.03 -6.87 -13.55
CA GLY A 88 -10.44 -6.91 -13.85
C GLY A 88 -10.92 -5.59 -14.44
N PRO A 89 -12.09 -5.57 -15.07
CA PRO A 89 -12.65 -4.35 -15.62
C PRO A 89 -13.06 -3.39 -14.49
N LEU A 90 -12.63 -2.14 -14.62
CA LEU A 90 -13.07 -1.00 -13.81
C LEU A 90 -13.45 0.13 -14.77
N ARG A 91 -14.36 1.01 -14.37
CA ARG A 91 -14.94 2.04 -15.24
C ARG A 91 -14.05 3.27 -15.37
N LYS A 92 -13.43 3.69 -14.26
CA LYS A 92 -12.66 4.94 -14.14
C LYS A 92 -11.22 4.71 -13.71
N THR A 93 -10.95 3.52 -13.18
CA THR A 93 -9.70 3.17 -12.53
C THR A 93 -8.85 2.29 -13.44
N ARG A 94 -7.63 2.73 -13.74
CA ARG A 94 -6.68 1.90 -14.48
C ARG A 94 -6.12 0.80 -13.57
N VAL A 95 -5.99 -0.40 -14.10
CA VAL A 95 -5.37 -1.53 -13.40
C VAL A 95 -4.01 -1.83 -14.00
N ILE A 96 -2.99 -1.97 -13.15
CA ILE A 96 -1.67 -2.48 -13.49
C ILE A 96 -1.48 -3.80 -12.75
N GLU A 97 -1.04 -4.83 -13.47
CA GLU A 97 -0.63 -6.08 -12.86
C GLU A 97 0.90 -6.10 -12.64
N ALA A 98 1.34 -6.63 -11.51
CA ALA A 98 2.74 -6.63 -11.09
C ALA A 98 3.12 -7.91 -10.31
N GLY A 99 4.42 -8.06 -10.11
CA GLY A 99 5.06 -9.19 -9.43
C GLY A 99 4.70 -9.31 -7.96
N HIS A 100 4.30 -10.51 -7.55
CA HIS A 100 4.13 -10.92 -6.16
C HIS A 100 4.29 -12.45 -6.05
N PRO A 101 5.09 -12.98 -5.11
CA PRO A 101 5.67 -12.30 -3.94
C PRO A 101 6.97 -11.53 -4.19
N GLU A 102 7.62 -11.72 -5.33
CA GLU A 102 8.82 -10.97 -5.70
C GLU A 102 8.45 -9.75 -6.55
N PRO A 103 9.04 -8.56 -6.27
CA PRO A 103 8.80 -7.37 -7.06
C PRO A 103 9.50 -7.45 -8.43
N ASP A 104 8.91 -6.77 -9.41
CA ASP A 104 9.35 -6.71 -10.80
C ASP A 104 9.24 -5.28 -11.37
N GLU A 105 9.64 -5.14 -12.62
CA GLU A 105 9.69 -3.89 -13.36
C GLU A 105 8.30 -3.29 -13.57
N ALA A 106 7.27 -4.14 -13.72
CA ALA A 106 5.88 -3.69 -13.82
C ALA A 106 5.41 -3.03 -12.51
N GLY A 107 5.79 -3.59 -11.36
CA GLY A 107 5.56 -2.98 -10.05
C GLY A 107 6.31 -1.66 -9.87
N GLU A 108 7.57 -1.57 -10.34
CA GLU A 108 8.34 -0.33 -10.31
C GLU A 108 7.70 0.77 -11.18
N ALA A 109 7.34 0.45 -12.42
CA ALA A 109 6.64 1.37 -13.32
C ALA A 109 5.26 1.77 -12.77
N GLY A 110 4.52 0.83 -12.19
CA GLY A 110 3.25 1.09 -11.53
C GLY A 110 3.41 2.04 -10.34
N ALA A 111 4.42 1.82 -9.50
CA ALA A 111 4.71 2.70 -8.37
C ALA A 111 5.11 4.11 -8.83
N ALA A 112 5.86 4.25 -9.92
CA ALA A 112 6.19 5.55 -10.51
C ALA A 112 4.94 6.27 -11.02
N ALA A 113 4.04 5.56 -11.73
CA ALA A 113 2.78 6.12 -12.20
C ALA A 113 1.85 6.52 -11.04
N LEU A 114 1.80 5.72 -9.97
CA LEU A 114 1.04 6.02 -8.76
C LEU A 114 1.57 7.30 -8.11
N LEU A 115 2.89 7.42 -7.94
CA LEU A 115 3.50 8.63 -7.38
C LEU A 115 3.29 9.87 -8.27
N GLY A 116 3.26 9.70 -9.59
CA GLY A 116 2.92 10.77 -10.52
C GLY A 116 1.48 11.26 -10.36
N LEU A 117 0.53 10.33 -10.21
CA LEU A 117 -0.87 10.68 -9.98
C LEU A 117 -1.07 11.38 -8.63
N VAL A 118 -0.48 10.83 -7.56
CA VAL A 118 -0.53 11.44 -6.21
C VAL A 118 0.15 12.81 -6.20
N GLY A 119 1.30 12.94 -6.85
CA GLY A 119 2.06 14.19 -6.97
C GLY A 119 1.39 15.26 -7.84
N SER A 120 0.31 14.92 -8.55
CA SER A 120 -0.47 15.90 -9.32
C SER A 120 -1.54 16.61 -8.48
N LEU A 121 -1.82 16.12 -7.26
CA LEU A 121 -2.87 16.64 -6.39
C LEU A 121 -2.46 17.94 -5.71
N SER A 122 -3.45 18.68 -5.20
CA SER A 122 -3.29 19.89 -4.40
C SER A 122 -4.20 19.87 -3.17
N THR A 123 -4.14 20.91 -2.35
CA THR A 123 -4.98 21.11 -1.15
C THR A 123 -6.48 21.13 -1.42
N GLU A 124 -6.89 21.29 -2.68
CA GLU A 124 -8.30 21.29 -3.12
C GLU A 124 -8.81 19.89 -3.51
N ASP A 125 -7.94 18.88 -3.50
CA ASP A 125 -8.26 17.55 -3.98
C ASP A 125 -8.42 16.54 -2.83
N LEU A 126 -9.13 15.44 -3.12
CA LEU A 126 -9.31 14.28 -2.25
C LEU A 126 -8.63 13.06 -2.86
N LEU A 127 -7.77 12.40 -2.08
CA LEU A 127 -7.13 11.14 -2.42
C LEU A 127 -7.71 9.99 -1.59
N MET A 128 -8.32 9.02 -2.27
CA MET A 128 -8.66 7.71 -1.69
C MET A 128 -7.47 6.77 -1.85
N VAL A 129 -6.95 6.19 -0.76
CA VAL A 129 -5.85 5.23 -0.77
C VAL A 129 -6.37 3.84 -0.37
N LEU A 130 -6.33 2.87 -1.27
CA LEU A 130 -6.87 1.52 -1.09
C LEU A 130 -5.73 0.52 -0.91
N ILE A 131 -5.59 -0.05 0.30
CA ILE A 131 -4.46 -0.90 0.66
C ILE A 131 -4.97 -2.27 1.07
N SER A 132 -4.35 -3.32 0.54
CA SER A 132 -4.53 -4.68 1.04
C SER A 132 -3.21 -5.46 1.07
N GLY A 133 -3.29 -6.71 1.54
CA GLY A 133 -2.16 -7.65 1.54
C GLY A 133 -1.44 -7.73 0.18
N GLY A 134 -0.11 -7.84 0.24
CA GLY A 134 0.78 -7.96 -0.93
C GLY A 134 1.38 -6.64 -1.46
N GLY A 135 0.93 -5.47 -1.00
CA GLY A 135 1.45 -4.17 -1.44
C GLY A 135 2.96 -4.02 -1.34
N SER A 136 3.57 -4.67 -0.36
CA SER A 136 5.02 -4.78 -0.15
C SER A 136 5.84 -5.07 -1.42
N ALA A 137 5.39 -6.03 -2.22
CA ALA A 137 6.04 -6.46 -3.46
C ALA A 137 5.47 -5.75 -4.69
N LEU A 138 4.16 -5.52 -4.72
CA LEU A 138 3.46 -4.92 -5.85
C LEU A 138 3.87 -3.46 -6.12
N VAL A 139 4.17 -2.70 -5.06
CA VAL A 139 4.67 -1.32 -5.16
C VAL A 139 6.05 -1.22 -4.51
N PRO A 140 7.13 -1.71 -5.16
CA PRO A 140 8.46 -1.73 -4.58
C PRO A 140 8.97 -0.32 -4.28
N ALA A 141 8.74 0.62 -5.19
CA ALA A 141 9.11 2.04 -5.09
C ALA A 141 10.50 2.26 -4.47
N PRO A 142 11.59 1.84 -5.12
CA PRO A 142 12.96 2.05 -4.63
C PRO A 142 13.24 3.52 -4.33
N ALA A 143 14.08 3.77 -3.34
CA ALA A 143 14.51 5.12 -3.02
C ALA A 143 15.41 5.73 -4.11
N PRO A 144 15.50 7.08 -4.23
CA PRO A 144 16.33 7.70 -5.25
C PRO A 144 17.80 7.25 -5.19
N GLY A 145 18.30 6.71 -6.30
CA GLY A 145 19.66 6.17 -6.41
C GLY A 145 19.82 4.72 -5.96
N VAL A 146 18.74 4.04 -5.55
CA VAL A 146 18.71 2.59 -5.28
C VAL A 146 17.93 1.91 -6.39
N SER A 147 18.51 0.92 -7.06
CA SER A 147 17.80 0.17 -8.11
C SER A 147 16.82 -0.86 -7.52
N LEU A 148 15.86 -1.31 -8.33
CA LEU A 148 15.00 -2.44 -7.95
C LEU A 148 15.83 -3.69 -7.62
N THR A 149 16.86 -3.97 -8.44
CA THR A 149 17.79 -5.10 -8.23
C THR A 149 18.48 -5.00 -6.86
N ASP A 150 19.01 -3.82 -6.51
CA ASP A 150 19.70 -3.63 -5.23
C ASP A 150 18.76 -3.84 -4.04
N LYS A 151 17.52 -3.37 -4.18
CA LYS A 151 16.47 -3.56 -3.19
C LYS A 151 16.09 -5.04 -3.04
N LYS A 152 15.99 -5.79 -4.13
CA LYS A 152 15.73 -7.25 -4.13
C LYS A 152 16.88 -8.00 -3.46
N GLN A 153 18.13 -7.67 -3.81
CA GLN A 153 19.32 -8.28 -3.20
C GLN A 153 19.36 -8.05 -1.69
N THR A 154 19.18 -6.81 -1.24
CA THR A 154 19.16 -6.46 0.20
C THR A 154 18.06 -7.22 0.94
N THR A 155 16.86 -7.31 0.35
CA THR A 155 15.74 -8.07 0.92
C THR A 155 16.08 -9.56 1.03
N SER A 156 16.71 -10.14 -0.01
CA SER A 156 17.12 -11.54 -0.02
C SER A 156 18.19 -11.85 1.04
N LEU A 157 19.18 -10.97 1.21
CA LEU A 157 20.21 -11.11 2.25
C LEU A 157 19.60 -11.16 3.65
N LEU A 158 18.70 -10.21 3.96
CA LEU A 158 18.02 -10.15 5.25
C LEU A 158 17.17 -11.40 5.53
N LEU A 159 16.48 -11.92 4.52
CA LEU A 159 15.73 -13.17 4.65
C LEU A 159 16.64 -14.37 4.91
N LYS A 160 17.77 -14.46 4.20
CA LYS A 160 18.75 -15.56 4.34
C LYS A 160 19.42 -15.57 5.70
N CYS A 161 19.70 -14.40 6.28
CA CYS A 161 20.30 -14.28 7.61
C CYS A 161 19.29 -14.39 8.76
N GLY A 162 18.00 -14.64 8.46
CA GLY A 162 16.97 -14.85 9.47
C GLY A 162 16.51 -13.57 10.18
N ALA A 163 16.57 -12.41 9.50
CA ALA A 163 16.01 -11.18 10.04
C ALA A 163 14.52 -11.33 10.36
N THR A 164 14.09 -10.77 11.49
CA THR A 164 12.66 -10.78 11.85
C THR A 164 11.85 -9.92 10.87
N ILE A 165 10.53 -10.14 10.81
CA ILE A 165 9.66 -9.34 9.93
C ILE A 165 9.73 -7.84 10.27
N HIS A 166 9.88 -7.49 11.54
CA HIS A 166 9.99 -6.09 11.97
C HIS A 166 11.32 -5.46 11.51
N GLU A 167 12.44 -6.18 11.63
CA GLU A 167 13.75 -5.71 11.17
C GLU A 167 13.80 -5.60 9.64
N LEU A 168 13.27 -6.61 8.94
CA LEU A 168 13.13 -6.58 7.49
C LEU A 168 12.30 -5.37 7.03
N ASN A 169 11.17 -5.11 7.70
CA ASN A 169 10.32 -3.96 7.38
C ASN A 169 10.99 -2.63 7.70
N CYS A 170 11.75 -2.51 8.79
CA CYS A 170 12.54 -1.32 9.09
C CYS A 170 13.47 -0.95 7.91
N VAL A 171 14.29 -1.91 7.45
CA VAL A 171 15.19 -1.66 6.30
C VAL A 171 14.40 -1.36 5.02
N ARG A 172 13.34 -2.12 4.73
CA ARG A 172 12.54 -1.94 3.50
C ARG A 172 11.80 -0.61 3.44
N LYS A 173 11.32 -0.08 4.58
CA LYS A 173 10.72 1.25 4.70
C LYS A 173 11.75 2.32 4.36
N HIS A 174 12.94 2.21 4.95
CA HIS A 174 14.04 3.14 4.72
C HIS A 174 14.55 3.14 3.27
N LEU A 175 14.41 2.05 2.53
CA LEU A 175 14.76 1.95 1.11
C LEU A 175 13.58 2.21 0.15
N SER A 176 12.52 2.88 0.59
CA SER A 176 11.34 3.14 -0.24
C SER A 176 10.91 4.60 -0.30
N ARG A 177 10.30 4.99 -1.42
CA ARG A 177 9.58 6.27 -1.60
C ARG A 177 8.14 6.25 -1.07
N ILE A 178 7.54 5.07 -0.90
CA ILE A 178 6.11 4.94 -0.53
C ILE A 178 5.93 4.45 0.91
N LYS A 179 6.76 3.51 1.35
CA LYS A 179 6.58 2.81 2.63
C LYS A 179 6.95 3.71 3.82
N GLY A 180 6.46 3.37 5.02
CA GLY A 180 6.75 4.12 6.24
C GLY A 180 6.21 5.56 6.22
N GLY A 181 4.98 5.72 5.74
CA GLY A 181 4.27 7.00 5.66
C GLY A 181 4.67 7.87 4.48
N ARG A 182 5.71 7.49 3.73
CA ARG A 182 6.33 8.34 2.70
C ARG A 182 5.45 8.58 1.48
N LEU A 183 4.38 7.80 1.27
CA LEU A 183 3.37 8.15 0.26
C LEU A 183 2.80 9.55 0.52
N LEU A 184 2.61 9.91 1.79
CA LEU A 184 2.07 11.21 2.19
C LEU A 184 3.02 12.37 1.85
N ASN A 185 4.31 12.13 1.66
CA ASN A 185 5.26 13.17 1.23
C ASN A 185 5.00 13.63 -0.21
N HIS A 186 4.15 12.92 -0.96
CA HIS A 186 3.86 13.20 -2.35
C HIS A 186 2.47 13.83 -2.58
N VAL A 187 1.64 14.00 -1.55
CA VAL A 187 0.21 14.38 -1.73
C VAL A 187 -0.02 15.88 -1.89
N ASN A 188 1.02 16.72 -1.73
CA ASN A 188 0.97 18.19 -1.83
C ASN A 188 -0.20 18.84 -1.04
N GLY A 189 -0.49 18.32 0.15
CA GLY A 189 -1.52 18.86 1.04
C GLY A 189 -2.97 18.45 0.70
N ALA A 190 -3.19 17.58 -0.29
CA ALA A 190 -4.50 16.99 -0.56
C ALA A 190 -5.07 16.29 0.67
N THR A 191 -6.40 16.24 0.78
CA THR A 191 -7.06 15.44 1.82
C THR A 191 -6.87 13.96 1.49
N VAL A 192 -6.42 13.16 2.46
CA VAL A 192 -6.15 11.73 2.24
C VAL A 192 -7.07 10.88 3.10
N LEU A 193 -7.79 9.95 2.47
CA LEU A 193 -8.62 8.94 3.11
C LEU A 193 -8.08 7.55 2.76
N ALA A 194 -7.57 6.82 3.74
CA ALA A 194 -7.02 5.49 3.54
C ALA A 194 -8.01 4.40 4.00
N LEU A 195 -8.31 3.46 3.12
CA LEU A 195 -9.03 2.22 3.42
C LEU A 195 -8.04 1.06 3.38
N MET A 196 -7.91 0.34 4.50
CA MET A 196 -6.95 -0.75 4.64
C MET A 196 -7.66 -2.06 4.96
N LEU A 197 -7.38 -3.10 4.19
CA LEU A 197 -7.78 -4.47 4.48
C LEU A 197 -6.58 -5.25 5.04
N SER A 198 -6.65 -5.59 6.32
CA SER A 198 -5.58 -6.26 7.05
C SER A 198 -5.61 -7.78 6.83
N ASP A 199 -4.46 -8.34 6.46
CA ASP A 199 -4.16 -9.78 6.53
C ASP A 199 -3.12 -10.10 7.64
N VAL A 200 -2.91 -9.15 8.55
CA VAL A 200 -1.91 -9.21 9.64
C VAL A 200 -2.63 -9.46 10.97
N VAL A 201 -2.22 -10.49 11.70
CA VAL A 201 -2.77 -10.76 13.04
C VAL A 201 -2.48 -9.58 13.96
N GLY A 202 -3.52 -9.02 14.57
CA GLY A 202 -3.43 -7.86 15.46
C GLY A 202 -3.49 -6.50 14.76
N ASP A 203 -3.71 -6.46 13.44
CA ASP A 203 -4.01 -5.24 12.67
C ASP A 203 -3.00 -4.09 12.82
N ASP A 204 -1.71 -4.42 12.99
CA ASP A 204 -0.63 -3.43 13.00
C ASP A 204 -0.54 -2.73 11.63
N MET A 205 -1.10 -1.52 11.58
CA MET A 205 -1.13 -0.68 10.38
C MET A 205 0.26 -0.36 9.83
N SER A 206 1.30 -0.34 10.67
CA SER A 206 2.68 -0.08 10.23
C SER A 206 3.28 -1.26 9.44
N THR A 207 2.68 -2.44 9.58
CA THR A 207 3.06 -3.69 8.90
C THR A 207 2.23 -3.92 7.63
N ILE A 208 0.94 -3.53 7.62
CA ILE A 208 0.07 -3.66 6.44
C ILE A 208 0.68 -2.86 5.27
N ALA A 209 1.10 -3.60 4.23
CA ALA A 209 1.85 -3.05 3.10
C ALA A 209 3.05 -2.16 3.48
N SER A 210 3.68 -2.45 4.63
CA SER A 210 4.76 -1.66 5.22
C SER A 210 4.37 -0.20 5.54
N GLY A 211 3.10 0.04 5.86
CA GLY A 211 2.61 1.31 6.41
C GLY A 211 2.76 2.48 5.45
N ALA A 212 2.26 2.38 4.21
CA ALA A 212 2.46 3.42 3.19
C ALA A 212 1.94 4.82 3.62
N THR A 213 0.89 4.87 4.42
CA THR A 213 0.28 6.11 4.95
C THR A 213 0.37 6.21 6.47
N VAL A 214 1.23 5.42 7.10
CA VAL A 214 1.36 5.31 8.56
C VAL A 214 2.77 5.74 8.96
N PRO A 215 2.95 6.60 9.97
CA PRO A 215 4.28 7.00 10.44
C PRO A 215 5.16 5.79 10.77
N ASP A 216 6.44 5.87 10.41
CA ASP A 216 7.45 4.89 10.78
C ASP A 216 8.24 5.41 12.00
N PRO A 217 8.19 4.75 13.16
CA PRO A 217 8.97 5.16 14.32
C PRO A 217 10.45 4.78 14.20
N THR A 218 10.82 3.95 13.23
CA THR A 218 12.21 3.52 13.02
C THR A 218 13.01 4.55 12.23
N THR A 219 14.33 4.50 12.34
CA THR A 219 15.25 5.48 11.76
C THR A 219 16.25 4.85 10.79
N PHE A 220 16.94 5.69 10.02
CA PHE A 220 18.07 5.25 9.20
C PHE A 220 19.19 4.60 10.03
N ALA A 221 19.39 5.05 11.27
CA ALA A 221 20.35 4.44 12.19
C ALA A 221 19.93 3.02 12.59
N ASP A 222 18.63 2.79 12.83
CA ASP A 222 18.11 1.44 13.10
C ASP A 222 18.31 0.51 11.90
N ALA A 223 18.02 1.00 10.69
CA ALA A 223 18.24 0.23 9.46
C ALA A 223 19.72 -0.16 9.27
N LEU A 224 20.65 0.77 9.52
CA LEU A 224 22.08 0.48 9.49
C LEU A 224 22.50 -0.49 10.59
N GLY A 225 21.96 -0.32 11.80
CA GLY A 225 22.21 -1.21 12.95
C GLY A 225 21.76 -2.65 12.69
N ILE A 226 20.65 -2.85 11.98
CA ILE A 226 20.19 -4.17 11.54
C ILE A 226 21.18 -4.80 10.57
N LEU A 227 21.63 -4.07 9.55
CA LEU A 227 22.60 -4.60 8.59
C LEU A 227 23.91 -5.04 9.28
N ALA A 228 24.39 -4.23 10.22
CA ALA A 228 25.60 -4.53 11.00
C ALA A 228 25.39 -5.72 11.95
N ARG A 229 24.24 -5.81 12.62
CA ARG A 229 23.89 -6.92 13.54
C ARG A 229 23.96 -8.29 12.85
N TYR A 230 23.52 -8.35 11.60
CA TYR A 230 23.55 -9.57 10.81
C TYR A 230 24.87 -9.77 10.01
N GLY A 231 25.81 -8.83 10.10
CA GLY A 231 27.10 -8.89 9.39
C GLY A 231 27.00 -8.77 7.87
N VAL A 232 25.87 -8.24 7.35
CA VAL A 232 25.59 -8.13 5.90
C VAL A 232 25.86 -6.72 5.36
N ASP A 233 26.43 -5.83 6.17
CA ASP A 233 26.71 -4.44 5.80
C ASP A 233 27.71 -4.32 4.64
N SER A 234 28.63 -5.28 4.51
CA SER A 234 29.58 -5.38 3.39
C SER A 234 29.03 -6.13 2.17
N GLU A 235 27.93 -6.86 2.33
CA GLU A 235 27.29 -7.65 1.26
C GLU A 235 26.16 -6.91 0.55
N VAL A 236 25.56 -5.91 1.21
CA VAL A 236 24.55 -5.07 0.56
C VAL A 236 25.15 -4.20 -0.55
N PRO A 237 24.40 -3.91 -1.62
CA PRO A 237 24.87 -3.04 -2.69
C PRO A 237 25.33 -1.67 -2.19
N GLY A 238 26.37 -1.11 -2.82
CA GLY A 238 26.93 0.18 -2.43
C GLY A 238 25.92 1.34 -2.51
N SER A 239 24.97 1.26 -3.44
CA SER A 239 23.85 2.22 -3.56
C SER A 239 22.97 2.26 -2.31
N VAL A 240 22.66 1.08 -1.76
CA VAL A 240 21.87 0.90 -0.52
C VAL A 240 22.65 1.43 0.67
N GLN A 241 23.91 1.02 0.82
CA GLN A 241 24.73 1.45 1.95
C GLN A 241 24.93 2.98 1.95
N SER A 242 25.23 3.56 0.78
CA SER A 242 25.36 5.00 0.60
C SER A 242 24.05 5.75 0.88
N TYR A 243 22.92 5.21 0.40
CA TYR A 243 21.61 5.81 0.65
C TYR A 243 21.27 5.86 2.15
N LEU A 244 21.45 4.73 2.86
CA LEU A 244 21.16 4.66 4.30
C LEU A 244 22.11 5.55 5.12
N LYS A 245 23.41 5.58 4.80
CA LYS A 245 24.40 6.44 5.48
C LYS A 245 24.07 7.94 5.35
N ARG A 246 23.69 8.40 4.15
CA ARG A 246 23.23 9.78 3.94
C ARG A 246 21.97 10.11 4.72
N GLY A 247 21.01 9.17 4.75
CA GLY A 247 19.81 9.34 5.57
C GLY A 247 20.11 9.46 7.06
N ALA A 248 21.07 8.67 7.58
CA ALA A 248 21.51 8.77 8.97
C ALA A 248 22.28 10.07 9.29
N ALA A 249 22.92 10.68 8.28
CA ALA A 249 23.60 11.96 8.41
C ALA A 249 22.66 13.18 8.34
N GLY A 250 21.39 12.99 7.99
CA GLY A 250 20.41 14.08 7.85
C GLY A 250 20.41 14.74 6.47
N ASP A 251 21.06 14.14 5.46
CA ASP A 251 21.11 14.68 4.09
C ASP A 251 19.81 14.43 3.30
N ARG A 252 18.78 13.84 3.92
CA ARG A 252 17.52 13.41 3.30
C ARG A 252 16.34 13.41 4.25
#